data_AF-A0A4U1LNG4-F1
#
_entry.id   AF-A0A4U1LNG4-F1
#
_cell.length_a   1.000
_cell.length_b   1.000
_cell.length_c   1.000
_cell.angle_alpha   90.00
_cell.angle_beta   90.00
_cell.angle_gamma   90.00
#
_symmetry.space_group_name_H-M   'P 1'
#
loop_
_entity.id
_entity.type
_entity.pdbx_description
1 polymer ?
#
loop_
_entity_poly.entity_id
_entity_poly.type
_entity_poly.pdbx_seq_one_letter_code
_entity_poly.pdbx_strand_id
1 'polypeptide(L)'
;MMPQRLKTYMSITLLFSLISLSCSQDNDEFDMAVEGFINEKGEISNTSPTVSFEAVDDIFSISGLIASSKLNVLANDSIPTTDIDDYQIVAISTATNGEVVVNEDKTITYTPHAEAASKADSQGMLTDEFTYTLEITKNDTNEQKQATVTVNASFENNSSDEATDEMGELLAFPGAVGYGKNSIGGRGGRVIHVTNLNEYGEGSLVAAMEASGPRIVVFDVSGTIEWTKEHYIANPNITIAGESAPSPGITIKGHTFGIRASEVIVRFLRIRVADDVDGNLDGIRIINNKSNTTIENIIVDHCDVSLGTDENLALAGNAQNASNALASNITIQNCFISDGIGENNYAMLIGPGLSKISIIGNGFFNNGNRVPEHTYGDGSKGIEFVNNIIYNYNRSVTLSFGQSEFDSVGNVFKGDADSPPSQADHVYQHNGYENPNGKVTDGKIHQSDNIQIGFSSYGMMNQHWEEVNQSNRVAASDYNPLPATTVVDHLLYDIGASVLFPDEIGETLVREFIDSSGSRYHNSTASAGGVPYVAQNKHSSSFDTDNDGMADLWEITEFGTLNSNSSDDENNDGYTNIEEFFFYIKTN
;
A
#
# COMPACT_ATOMS: atom_id res chain seq x y z
N MET A 1 -21.14 17.97 0.81
CA MET A 1 -21.42 17.72 -0.62
C MET A 1 -20.64 16.45 -0.95
N MET A 2 -21.33 15.37 -1.34
CA MET A 2 -20.74 14.05 -1.60
C MET A 2 -20.11 14.02 -3.01
N PRO A 3 -18.92 13.42 -3.23
CA PRO A 3 -18.48 13.05 -4.56
C PRO A 3 -19.11 11.72 -4.99
N GLN A 4 -19.38 11.65 -6.29
CA GLN A 4 -20.29 10.74 -6.94
C GLN A 4 -19.50 9.58 -7.56
N ARG A 5 -19.23 8.50 -6.81
CA ARG A 5 -18.75 7.23 -7.37
C ARG A 5 -19.43 6.04 -6.70
N LEU A 6 -20.68 5.75 -7.09
CA LEU A 6 -21.34 4.49 -6.72
C LEU A 6 -22.42 4.10 -7.74
N LYS A 7 -22.02 3.63 -8.91
CA LYS A 7 -22.82 2.79 -9.82
C LYS A 7 -21.83 1.96 -10.64
N THR A 8 -21.60 0.70 -10.30
CA THR A 8 -22.10 -0.50 -11.01
C THR A 8 -21.45 -1.64 -10.22
N TYR A 9 -22.18 -2.47 -9.47
CA TYR A 9 -22.53 -3.84 -9.87
C TYR A 9 -23.57 -4.33 -8.86
N MET A 10 -24.84 -4.42 -9.28
CA MET A 10 -25.83 -5.16 -8.53
C MET A 10 -26.91 -5.64 -9.49
N SER A 11 -26.75 -6.86 -10.02
CA SER A 11 -27.86 -7.73 -10.45
C SER A 11 -27.32 -9.06 -10.99
N ILE A 12 -28.09 -10.13 -10.75
CA ILE A 12 -27.95 -11.51 -11.25
C ILE A 12 -27.02 -12.34 -10.34
N THR A 13 -27.50 -13.16 -9.40
CA THR A 13 -28.36 -14.32 -9.66
C THR A 13 -29.03 -14.80 -8.37
N LEU A 14 -30.36 -14.71 -8.29
CA LEU A 14 -31.19 -15.45 -7.33
C LEU A 14 -32.31 -16.14 -8.10
N LEU A 15 -32.02 -17.26 -8.76
CA LEU A 15 -33.05 -18.23 -9.15
C LEU A 15 -32.42 -19.50 -9.71
N PHE A 16 -32.14 -20.51 -8.88
CA PHE A 16 -32.18 -21.92 -9.32
C PHE A 16 -32.31 -22.81 -8.09
N SER A 17 -33.56 -23.02 -7.68
CA SER A 17 -33.95 -24.18 -6.90
C SER A 17 -35.40 -24.49 -7.22
N LEU A 18 -35.66 -25.79 -7.45
CA LEU A 18 -36.95 -26.44 -7.72
C LEU A 18 -37.41 -26.35 -9.18
N ILE A 19 -37.22 -27.43 -9.93
CA ILE A 19 -38.26 -28.44 -10.25
C ILE A 19 -37.65 -29.46 -11.21
N SER A 20 -37.56 -30.71 -10.74
CA SER A 20 -37.44 -31.91 -11.57
C SER A 20 -38.72 -32.73 -11.42
N LEU A 21 -39.06 -33.47 -12.49
CA LEU A 21 -40.15 -34.45 -12.67
C LEU A 21 -41.51 -33.89 -13.15
N SER A 22 -41.85 -34.08 -14.43
CA SER A 22 -42.64 -35.25 -14.90
C SER A 22 -43.21 -35.05 -16.32
N CYS A 23 -43.32 -36.19 -17.03
CA CYS A 23 -43.94 -36.51 -18.34
C CYS A 23 -45.13 -35.61 -18.79
N SER A 24 -45.50 -35.43 -20.08
CA SER A 24 -45.59 -36.36 -21.22
C SER A 24 -46.00 -35.58 -22.51
N GLN A 25 -45.55 -36.06 -23.68
CA GLN A 25 -46.20 -36.08 -25.02
C GLN A 25 -47.16 -34.93 -25.46
N ASP A 26 -46.79 -34.17 -26.50
CA ASP A 26 -47.33 -34.34 -27.86
C ASP A 26 -46.68 -33.36 -28.88
N ASN A 27 -45.94 -33.96 -29.81
CA ASN A 27 -45.90 -33.77 -31.27
C ASN A 27 -45.90 -32.40 -31.98
N ASP A 28 -44.89 -32.31 -32.85
CA ASP A 28 -44.94 -31.91 -34.27
C ASP A 28 -45.01 -30.42 -34.63
N GLU A 29 -43.83 -29.80 -34.72
CA GLU A 29 -43.49 -28.89 -35.82
C GLU A 29 -41.96 -28.65 -35.84
N PHE A 30 -41.15 -29.61 -36.28
CA PHE A 30 -39.79 -29.34 -36.81
C PHE A 30 -39.24 -30.60 -37.46
N ASP A 31 -39.71 -30.88 -38.67
CA ASP A 31 -39.06 -31.85 -39.55
C ASP A 31 -39.20 -31.37 -40.99
N MET A 32 -38.16 -30.72 -41.50
CA MET A 32 -37.84 -30.70 -42.92
C MET A 32 -36.39 -30.23 -43.13
N ALA A 33 -35.60 -31.16 -43.67
CA ALA A 33 -34.34 -31.01 -44.40
C ALA A 33 -33.01 -31.11 -43.63
N VAL A 34 -32.76 -32.28 -43.03
CA VAL A 34 -31.47 -32.97 -43.20
C VAL A 34 -31.68 -34.05 -44.26
N GLU A 35 -31.23 -33.82 -45.50
CA GLU A 35 -30.70 -34.83 -46.42
C GLU A 35 -30.39 -34.23 -47.81
N GLY A 36 -29.12 -34.33 -48.21
CA GLY A 36 -28.57 -33.87 -49.49
C GLY A 36 -27.31 -33.02 -49.22
N PHE A 37 -26.07 -33.48 -49.39
CA PHE A 37 -25.53 -34.37 -50.41
C PHE A 37 -24.25 -35.06 -49.86
N ILE A 38 -24.24 -36.40 -49.83
CA ILE A 38 -23.01 -37.17 -50.08
C ILE A 38 -23.14 -37.66 -51.52
N ASN A 39 -22.20 -37.29 -52.38
CA ASN A 39 -22.12 -37.83 -53.72
C ASN A 39 -20.91 -38.77 -53.84
N GLU A 40 -21.11 -39.88 -54.54
CA GLU A 40 -20.10 -40.89 -54.84
C GLU A 40 -18.99 -40.31 -55.75
N LYS A 41 -17.97 -39.71 -55.12
CA LYS A 41 -16.57 -39.59 -55.56
C LYS A 41 -15.85 -38.77 -54.50
N GLY A 42 -14.99 -39.43 -53.73
CA GLY A 42 -14.32 -38.82 -52.58
C GLY A 42 -13.51 -37.59 -52.95
N GLU A 43 -13.90 -36.45 -52.40
CA GLU A 43 -13.05 -35.32 -52.04
C GLU A 43 -13.61 -34.77 -50.72
N ILE A 44 -12.84 -34.89 -49.64
CA ILE A 44 -13.06 -34.11 -48.41
C ILE A 44 -12.54 -32.71 -48.74
N SER A 45 -13.43 -31.72 -48.79
CA SER A 45 -12.97 -30.34 -48.78
C SER A 45 -12.34 -30.08 -47.41
N ASN A 46 -11.01 -29.95 -47.38
CA ASN A 46 -10.31 -29.33 -46.25
C ASN A 46 -10.77 -27.87 -46.16
N THR A 47 -11.83 -27.62 -45.41
CA THR A 47 -12.00 -26.30 -44.79
C THR A 47 -11.15 -26.32 -43.55
N SER A 48 -9.94 -25.74 -43.63
CA SER A 48 -9.17 -25.39 -42.43
C SER A 48 -10.12 -24.63 -41.48
N PRO A 49 -10.16 -24.97 -40.18
CA PRO A 49 -10.99 -24.23 -39.24
C PRO A 49 -10.56 -22.76 -39.29
N THR A 50 -11.45 -21.90 -39.77
CA THR A 50 -11.21 -20.45 -39.80
C THR A 50 -11.28 -19.96 -38.36
N VAL A 51 -10.18 -19.41 -37.86
CA VAL A 51 -10.14 -18.87 -36.50
C VAL A 51 -10.78 -17.49 -36.54
N SER A 52 -12.08 -17.40 -36.28
CA SER A 52 -12.75 -16.10 -36.22
C SER A 52 -12.46 -15.42 -34.88
N PHE A 53 -11.55 -14.46 -34.86
CA PHE A 53 -11.39 -13.48 -33.78
C PHE A 53 -11.57 -12.06 -34.34
N GLU A 54 -11.85 -11.07 -33.51
CA GLU A 54 -11.91 -9.65 -33.90
C GLU A 54 -11.02 -8.82 -32.98
N ALA A 55 -10.25 -7.91 -33.57
CA ALA A 55 -9.58 -6.82 -32.88
C ALA A 55 -10.45 -5.57 -33.04
N VAL A 56 -10.84 -4.94 -31.94
CA VAL A 56 -11.83 -3.85 -31.88
C VAL A 56 -11.11 -2.58 -31.43
N ASP A 57 -11.43 -1.47 -32.09
CA ASP A 57 -10.86 -0.16 -31.71
C ASP A 57 -11.20 0.18 -30.25
N ASP A 58 -10.20 0.68 -29.54
CA ASP A 58 -10.26 1.02 -28.13
C ASP A 58 -10.29 2.53 -27.90
N ILE A 59 -11.03 2.95 -26.88
CA ILE A 59 -11.01 4.34 -26.42
C ILE A 59 -10.79 4.36 -24.91
N PHE A 60 -9.71 5.00 -24.48
CA PHE A 60 -9.41 5.23 -23.08
C PHE A 60 -9.48 6.71 -22.75
N SER A 61 -9.91 7.02 -21.53
CA SER A 61 -9.78 8.36 -20.94
C SER A 61 -8.88 8.21 -19.73
N ILE A 62 -7.79 8.97 -19.73
CA ILE A 62 -6.77 8.90 -18.68
C ILE A 62 -6.55 10.28 -18.09
N SER A 63 -6.07 10.29 -16.85
CA SER A 63 -5.41 11.49 -16.34
C SER A 63 -4.14 11.69 -17.17
N GLY A 64 -4.01 12.81 -17.86
CA GLY A 64 -2.76 13.18 -18.55
C GLY A 64 -1.64 13.46 -17.56
N LEU A 65 -2.03 13.75 -16.32
CA LEU A 65 -1.26 14.14 -15.15
C LEU A 65 -0.52 13.00 -14.42
N ILE A 66 -0.78 11.73 -14.76
CA ILE A 66 -0.09 10.56 -14.18
C ILE A 66 1.06 10.07 -15.08
N ALA A 67 2.09 9.51 -14.44
CA ALA A 67 3.32 9.06 -15.12
C ALA A 67 3.08 7.99 -16.21
N SER A 68 2.09 7.10 -16.04
CA SER A 68 1.70 6.12 -17.06
C SER A 68 0.33 5.52 -16.78
N SER A 69 -0.35 5.00 -17.81
CA SER A 69 -1.64 4.32 -17.73
C SER A 69 -1.57 2.95 -18.38
N LYS A 70 -2.00 1.92 -17.66
CA LYS A 70 -2.14 0.57 -18.19
C LYS A 70 -3.50 0.41 -18.87
N LEU A 71 -3.48 0.04 -20.14
CA LEU A 71 -4.62 -0.06 -21.04
C LEU A 71 -4.90 -1.53 -21.34
N ASN A 72 -6.07 -2.02 -20.90
CA ASN A 72 -6.53 -3.37 -21.23
C ASN A 72 -7.27 -3.35 -22.58
N VAL A 73 -6.51 -3.35 -23.66
CA VAL A 73 -7.02 -3.32 -25.05
C VAL A 73 -7.79 -4.58 -25.44
N LEU A 74 -7.61 -5.69 -24.71
CA LEU A 74 -8.27 -6.95 -25.03
C LEU A 74 -9.65 -7.09 -24.39
N ALA A 75 -10.07 -6.10 -23.58
CA ALA A 75 -11.29 -6.17 -22.80
C ALA A 75 -12.57 -6.17 -23.67
N ASN A 76 -12.53 -5.54 -24.83
CA ASN A 76 -13.62 -5.42 -25.81
C ASN A 76 -13.44 -6.35 -27.03
N ASP A 77 -12.31 -7.05 -27.13
CA ASP A 77 -12.01 -7.97 -28.22
C ASP A 77 -12.77 -9.29 -28.10
N SER A 78 -13.11 -9.88 -29.24
CA SER A 78 -13.79 -11.16 -29.30
C SER A 78 -12.80 -12.27 -29.60
N ILE A 79 -12.18 -12.81 -28.55
CA ILE A 79 -11.24 -13.94 -28.61
C ILE A 79 -11.97 -15.23 -28.16
N PRO A 80 -12.00 -16.29 -28.99
CA PRO A 80 -12.59 -17.57 -28.58
C PRO A 80 -11.91 -18.13 -27.32
N THR A 81 -12.68 -18.52 -26.30
CA THR A 81 -12.17 -19.01 -25.01
C THR A 81 -11.30 -20.27 -25.12
N THR A 82 -11.39 -21.01 -26.24
CA THR A 82 -10.54 -22.18 -26.53
C THR A 82 -9.14 -21.82 -26.99
N ASP A 83 -8.90 -20.56 -27.38
CA ASP A 83 -7.67 -20.07 -28.01
C ASP A 83 -7.05 -18.90 -27.20
N ILE A 84 -7.47 -18.72 -25.94
CA ILE A 84 -7.05 -17.61 -25.06
C ILE A 84 -5.57 -17.70 -24.65
N ASP A 85 -4.95 -18.88 -24.78
CA ASP A 85 -3.51 -19.04 -24.53
C ASP A 85 -2.66 -18.83 -25.80
N ASP A 86 -3.29 -18.82 -26.99
CA ASP A 86 -2.62 -18.82 -28.31
C ASP A 86 -2.57 -17.44 -29.00
N TYR A 87 -3.03 -16.37 -28.35
CA TYR A 87 -2.97 -15.00 -28.90
C TYR A 87 -1.79 -14.18 -28.35
N GLN A 88 -1.24 -13.31 -29.20
CA GLN A 88 -0.16 -12.37 -28.86
C GLN A 88 -0.33 -11.01 -29.56
N ILE A 89 0.05 -9.93 -28.90
CA ILE A 89 0.25 -8.62 -29.55
C ILE A 89 1.63 -8.67 -30.22
N VAL A 90 1.67 -8.68 -31.55
CA VAL A 90 2.91 -8.87 -32.33
C VAL A 90 3.51 -7.58 -32.87
N ALA A 91 2.72 -6.51 -32.92
CA ALA A 91 3.18 -5.20 -33.35
C ALA A 91 2.40 -4.08 -32.65
N ILE A 92 3.08 -2.97 -32.42
CA ILE A 92 2.51 -1.72 -31.92
C ILE A 92 3.11 -0.55 -32.70
N SER A 93 2.32 0.44 -33.07
CA SER A 93 2.83 1.69 -33.66
C SER A 93 3.20 2.70 -32.58
N THR A 94 4.04 3.67 -32.90
CA THR A 94 4.33 4.80 -31.99
C THR A 94 3.11 5.71 -31.85
N ALA A 95 2.87 6.24 -30.66
CA ALA A 95 1.97 7.37 -30.45
C ALA A 95 2.72 8.71 -30.66
N THR A 96 2.00 9.82 -30.84
CA THR A 96 2.63 11.11 -31.18
C THR A 96 3.01 11.92 -29.94
N ASN A 97 2.20 11.81 -28.89
CA ASN A 97 2.29 12.58 -27.66
C ASN A 97 2.48 11.68 -26.44
N GLY A 98 2.80 10.41 -26.63
CA GLY A 98 3.18 9.50 -25.57
C GLY A 98 4.03 8.32 -26.05
N GLU A 99 4.64 7.65 -25.09
CA GLU A 99 5.36 6.40 -25.26
C GLU A 99 4.39 5.23 -25.04
N VAL A 100 4.51 4.18 -25.85
CA VAL A 100 3.66 2.98 -25.75
C VAL A 100 4.50 1.71 -25.64
N VAL A 101 4.19 0.89 -24.64
CA VAL A 101 4.93 -0.33 -24.33
C VAL A 101 3.96 -1.49 -24.16
N VAL A 102 4.20 -2.63 -24.81
CA VAL A 102 3.43 -3.86 -24.62
C VAL A 102 3.98 -4.59 -23.39
N ASN A 103 3.12 -4.93 -22.44
CA ASN A 103 3.48 -5.61 -21.21
C ASN A 103 3.43 -7.15 -21.38
N GLU A 104 4.13 -7.89 -20.49
CA GLU A 104 4.14 -9.36 -20.52
C GLU A 104 2.75 -9.98 -20.32
N ASP A 105 1.87 -9.29 -19.57
CA ASP A 105 0.48 -9.69 -19.34
C ASP A 105 -0.48 -9.30 -20.47
N LYS A 106 0.07 -8.92 -21.63
CA LYS A 106 -0.64 -8.57 -22.87
C LYS A 106 -1.49 -7.29 -22.79
N THR A 107 -1.31 -6.47 -21.75
CA THR A 107 -1.80 -5.09 -21.72
C THR A 107 -0.82 -4.12 -22.40
N ILE A 108 -1.24 -2.87 -22.64
CA ILE A 108 -0.38 -1.82 -23.18
C ILE A 108 -0.24 -0.70 -22.15
N THR A 109 0.98 -0.26 -21.85
CA THR A 109 1.24 0.94 -21.06
C THR A 109 1.37 2.14 -21.99
N TYR A 110 0.60 3.21 -21.74
CA TYR A 110 0.73 4.51 -22.39
C TYR A 110 1.27 5.54 -21.38
N THR A 111 2.31 6.28 -21.77
CA THR A 111 2.95 7.32 -20.95
C THR A 111 2.92 8.64 -21.72
N PRO A 112 2.17 9.66 -21.29
CA PRO A 112 2.21 10.97 -21.93
C PRO A 112 3.63 11.56 -21.95
N HIS A 113 4.05 12.15 -23.06
CA HIS A 113 5.26 12.97 -23.12
C HIS A 113 5.05 14.28 -22.34
N ALA A 114 6.11 14.84 -21.76
CA ALA A 114 6.01 16.09 -21.00
C ALA A 114 5.43 17.26 -21.84
N GLU A 115 5.76 17.34 -23.14
CA GLU A 115 5.23 18.42 -23.99
C GLU A 115 3.76 18.21 -24.39
N ALA A 116 3.15 17.08 -24.03
CA ALA A 116 1.74 16.79 -24.29
C ALA A 116 0.82 17.79 -23.56
N ALA A 117 1.11 18.13 -22.30
CA ALA A 117 0.34 19.13 -21.54
C ALA A 117 0.28 20.47 -22.26
N SER A 118 1.43 20.93 -22.79
CA SER A 118 1.52 22.18 -23.54
C SER A 118 0.74 22.18 -24.87
N LYS A 119 0.33 21.00 -25.36
CA LYS A 119 -0.45 20.82 -26.60
C LYS A 119 -1.93 20.57 -26.33
N ALA A 120 -2.33 20.43 -25.06
CA ALA A 120 -3.72 20.24 -24.69
C ALA A 120 -4.58 21.41 -25.19
N ASP A 121 -5.84 21.11 -25.50
CA ASP A 121 -6.78 22.13 -25.96
C ASP A 121 -7.19 23.09 -24.82
N SER A 122 -8.10 24.02 -25.12
CA SER A 122 -8.58 25.00 -24.15
C SER A 122 -9.35 24.41 -22.96
N GLN A 123 -9.64 23.11 -23.00
CA GLN A 123 -10.30 22.32 -21.96
C GLN A 123 -9.30 21.33 -21.33
N GLY A 124 -8.00 21.57 -21.49
CA GLY A 124 -6.93 20.72 -20.99
C GLY A 124 -6.95 19.29 -21.54
N MET A 125 -7.62 19.02 -22.66
CA MET A 125 -7.68 17.68 -23.23
C MET A 125 -6.70 17.52 -24.40
N LEU A 126 -6.03 16.38 -24.46
CA LEU A 126 -5.26 15.96 -25.63
C LEU A 126 -5.68 14.56 -26.05
N THR A 127 -5.93 14.38 -27.34
CA THR A 127 -6.13 13.04 -27.94
C THR A 127 -4.84 12.58 -28.60
N ASP A 128 -4.42 11.35 -28.31
CA ASP A 128 -3.36 10.65 -29.00
C ASP A 128 -3.86 9.31 -29.54
N GLU A 129 -3.25 8.83 -30.61
CA GLU A 129 -3.67 7.61 -31.29
C GLU A 129 -2.48 6.72 -31.65
N PHE A 130 -2.65 5.41 -31.51
CA PHE A 130 -1.73 4.39 -31.99
C PHE A 130 -2.49 3.12 -32.37
N THR A 131 -1.81 2.11 -32.90
CA THR A 131 -2.42 0.84 -33.32
C THR A 131 -1.68 -0.34 -32.71
N TYR A 132 -2.39 -1.44 -32.47
CA TYR A 132 -1.80 -2.73 -32.11
C TYR A 132 -2.29 -3.82 -33.07
N THR A 133 -1.45 -4.83 -33.28
CA THR A 133 -1.78 -6.00 -34.12
C THR A 133 -1.81 -7.25 -33.26
N LEU A 134 -2.97 -7.88 -33.20
CA LEU A 134 -3.17 -9.20 -32.62
C LEU A 134 -2.87 -10.29 -33.65
N GLU A 135 -2.18 -11.33 -33.20
CA GLU A 135 -1.97 -12.55 -33.97
C GLU A 135 -2.49 -13.76 -33.19
N ILE A 136 -3.18 -14.66 -33.88
CA ILE A 136 -3.44 -16.02 -33.43
C ILE A 136 -2.72 -16.99 -34.38
N THR A 137 -1.97 -17.93 -33.80
CA THR A 137 -1.28 -18.99 -34.54
C THR A 137 -1.92 -20.33 -34.25
N LYS A 138 -2.53 -20.98 -35.26
CA LYS A 138 -3.16 -22.30 -35.10
C LYS A 138 -2.85 -23.20 -36.29
N ASN A 139 -2.33 -24.40 -36.03
CA ASN A 139 -2.01 -25.41 -37.04
C ASN A 139 -1.20 -24.84 -38.23
N ASP A 140 -0.11 -24.12 -37.94
CA ASP A 140 0.76 -23.45 -38.94
C ASP A 140 0.07 -22.37 -39.79
N THR A 141 -1.06 -21.84 -39.32
CA THR A 141 -1.77 -20.71 -39.94
C THR A 141 -1.73 -19.52 -38.98
N ASN A 142 -1.22 -18.38 -39.43
CA ASN A 142 -1.23 -17.13 -38.69
C ASN A 142 -2.30 -16.21 -39.28
N GLU A 143 -3.19 -15.72 -38.43
CA GLU A 143 -4.15 -14.67 -38.79
C GLU A 143 -3.89 -13.46 -37.91
N GLN A 144 -3.84 -12.28 -38.53
CA GLN A 144 -3.53 -11.02 -37.87
C GLN A 144 -4.67 -10.03 -38.07
N LYS A 145 -5.04 -9.32 -36.99
CA LYS A 145 -5.99 -8.21 -37.03
C LYS A 145 -5.41 -7.03 -36.28
N GLN A 146 -5.64 -5.84 -36.84
CA GLN A 146 -5.16 -4.58 -36.28
C GLN A 146 -6.34 -3.77 -35.76
N ALA A 147 -6.15 -3.13 -34.62
CA ALA A 147 -7.09 -2.18 -34.03
C ALA A 147 -6.37 -0.88 -33.64
N THR A 148 -7.15 0.20 -33.54
CA THR A 148 -6.70 1.54 -33.16
C THR A 148 -7.03 1.79 -31.70
N VAL A 149 -6.07 2.34 -30.96
CA VAL A 149 -6.27 2.83 -29.60
C VAL A 149 -6.29 4.35 -29.64
N THR A 150 -7.38 4.93 -29.15
CA THR A 150 -7.52 6.37 -28.92
C THR A 150 -7.39 6.65 -27.43
N VAL A 151 -6.41 7.48 -27.05
CA VAL A 151 -6.20 7.91 -25.65
C VAL A 151 -6.58 9.38 -25.52
N ASN A 152 -7.59 9.66 -24.72
CA ASN A 152 -7.97 11.02 -24.34
C ASN A 152 -7.35 11.36 -22.97
N ALA A 153 -6.27 12.12 -22.96
CA ALA A 153 -5.54 12.54 -21.77
C ALA A 153 -6.05 13.90 -21.27
N SER A 154 -6.45 13.98 -20.00
CA SER A 154 -6.89 15.20 -19.32
C SER A 154 -5.77 15.80 -18.48
N PHE A 155 -5.32 17.01 -18.83
CA PHE A 155 -4.35 17.81 -18.08
C PHE A 155 -5.01 18.93 -17.25
N GLU A 156 -6.35 19.00 -17.19
CA GLU A 156 -7.01 19.90 -16.25
C GLU A 156 -6.75 19.42 -14.82
N ASN A 157 -6.06 20.26 -14.06
CA ASN A 157 -6.13 20.24 -12.61
C ASN A 157 -7.58 20.61 -12.27
N ASN A 158 -8.37 19.71 -11.70
CA ASN A 158 -9.74 20.03 -11.26
C ASN A 158 -9.76 21.03 -10.07
N SER A 159 -8.68 21.76 -9.81
CA SER A 159 -8.52 22.80 -8.80
C SER A 159 -8.90 24.18 -9.35
N SER A 160 -10.02 24.30 -10.06
CA SER A 160 -10.66 25.61 -10.24
C SER A 160 -11.46 25.98 -8.98
N ASP A 161 -10.76 26.29 -7.89
CA ASP A 161 -11.25 27.11 -6.76
C ASP A 161 -10.04 27.46 -5.84
N GLU A 162 -9.57 28.71 -5.88
CA GLU A 162 -8.63 29.36 -4.93
C GLU A 162 -7.57 28.46 -4.24
N ALA A 163 -6.55 28.02 -4.99
CA ALA A 163 -5.36 27.37 -4.43
C ALA A 163 -4.44 28.41 -3.73
N THR A 164 -4.70 28.68 -2.45
CA THR A 164 -3.69 29.23 -1.53
C THR A 164 -3.66 28.50 -0.17
N ASP A 165 -4.27 27.30 -0.08
CA ASP A 165 -4.36 26.54 1.19
C ASP A 165 -4.48 25.01 0.99
N GLU A 166 -3.92 24.45 -0.10
CA GLU A 166 -4.00 22.98 -0.34
C GLU A 166 -3.07 22.17 0.56
N MET A 167 -1.85 22.67 0.81
CA MET A 167 -0.87 21.98 1.65
C MET A 167 -1.12 22.14 3.16
N GLY A 168 -1.85 23.18 3.56
CA GLY A 168 -2.26 23.45 4.95
C GLY A 168 -1.11 23.87 5.88
N GLU A 169 -1.18 23.48 7.16
CA GLU A 169 -0.10 23.74 8.13
C GLU A 169 1.18 23.01 7.70
N LEU A 170 2.35 23.68 7.80
CA LEU A 170 3.64 23.06 7.50
C LEU A 170 3.96 21.94 8.50
N LEU A 171 3.77 20.71 8.02
CA LEU A 171 4.02 19.45 8.70
C LEU A 171 5.07 18.63 7.92
N ALA A 172 5.28 17.36 8.30
CA ALA A 172 6.17 16.44 7.57
C ALA A 172 5.71 16.25 6.12
N PHE A 173 4.41 16.19 5.91
CA PHE A 173 3.68 16.24 4.64
C PHE A 173 2.23 16.59 4.98
N PRO A 174 1.42 17.11 4.03
CA PRO A 174 0.01 17.37 4.29
C PRO A 174 -0.72 16.09 4.73
N GLY A 175 -1.44 16.17 5.85
CA GLY A 175 -2.11 15.00 6.46
C GLY A 175 -1.26 14.19 7.45
N ALA A 176 -0.02 14.59 7.74
CA ALA A 176 0.76 14.01 8.84
C ALA A 176 0.10 14.34 10.19
N VAL A 177 -0.07 13.32 11.06
CA VAL A 177 -0.70 13.48 12.38
C VAL A 177 0.13 12.86 13.50
N GLY A 178 -0.32 13.06 14.74
CA GLY A 178 0.35 12.49 15.92
C GLY A 178 1.68 13.18 16.26
N TYR A 179 2.49 12.53 17.09
CA TYR A 179 3.69 13.15 17.65
C TYR A 179 4.85 13.29 16.65
N GLY A 180 4.91 12.47 15.61
CA GLY A 180 5.93 12.53 14.55
C GLY A 180 5.63 13.53 13.43
N LYS A 181 4.46 14.19 13.43
CA LYS A 181 3.98 15.02 12.32
C LYS A 181 4.87 16.22 11.97
N ASN A 182 5.76 16.63 12.86
CA ASN A 182 6.65 17.78 12.64
C ASN A 182 8.05 17.36 12.18
N SER A 183 8.26 16.10 11.80
CA SER A 183 9.52 15.67 11.19
C SER A 183 9.80 16.51 9.95
N ILE A 184 11.02 17.04 9.83
CA ILE A 184 11.42 17.81 8.63
C ILE A 184 11.98 16.90 7.53
N GLY A 185 12.24 15.63 7.85
CA GLY A 185 12.82 14.66 6.93
C GLY A 185 14.01 15.24 6.14
N GLY A 186 13.95 15.11 4.82
CA GLY A 186 14.95 15.60 3.89
C GLY A 186 14.73 17.03 3.35
N ARG A 187 13.72 17.77 3.81
CA ARG A 187 13.27 19.06 3.24
C ARG A 187 14.43 20.03 2.98
N GLY A 188 14.46 20.61 1.78
CA GLY A 188 15.53 21.51 1.32
C GLY A 188 16.90 20.85 1.15
N GLY A 189 16.97 19.52 1.29
CA GLY A 189 18.15 18.72 1.07
C GLY A 189 18.38 18.40 -0.40
N ARG A 190 19.40 17.58 -0.67
CA ARG A 190 19.67 17.11 -2.03
C ARG A 190 18.75 15.94 -2.39
N VAL A 191 18.42 15.82 -3.66
CA VAL A 191 17.70 14.67 -4.18
C VAL A 191 18.69 13.55 -4.53
N ILE A 192 18.36 12.31 -4.15
CA ILE A 192 19.15 11.11 -4.42
C ILE A 192 18.24 10.08 -5.09
N HIS A 193 18.59 9.71 -6.32
CA HIS A 193 17.85 8.73 -7.10
C HIS A 193 18.31 7.30 -6.80
N VAL A 194 17.35 6.43 -6.50
CA VAL A 194 17.51 4.99 -6.54
C VAL A 194 17.27 4.55 -7.98
N THR A 195 18.33 4.12 -8.67
CA THR A 195 18.34 3.83 -10.11
C THR A 195 18.39 2.33 -10.42
N ASN A 196 18.54 1.49 -9.40
CA ASN A 196 18.59 0.05 -9.54
C ASN A 196 18.11 -0.67 -8.27
N LEU A 197 17.74 -1.95 -8.44
CA LEU A 197 17.22 -2.81 -7.38
C LEU A 197 18.30 -3.65 -6.69
N ASN A 198 19.59 -3.36 -6.93
CA ASN A 198 20.66 -4.08 -6.26
C ASN A 198 20.67 -3.69 -4.77
N GLU A 199 21.03 -4.65 -3.91
CA GLU A 199 21.15 -4.38 -2.47
C GLU A 199 22.22 -3.31 -2.15
N TYR A 200 23.35 -3.28 -2.87
CA TYR A 200 24.46 -2.37 -2.64
C TYR A 200 24.93 -1.66 -3.92
N GLY A 201 25.73 -0.62 -3.70
CA GLY A 201 26.43 0.10 -4.76
C GLY A 201 25.76 1.43 -5.08
N GLU A 202 26.40 2.19 -5.96
CA GLU A 202 25.85 3.45 -6.45
C GLU A 202 24.45 3.24 -7.05
N GLY A 203 23.52 4.15 -6.73
CA GLY A 203 22.13 4.06 -7.17
C GLY A 203 21.25 3.04 -6.43
N SER A 204 21.76 2.35 -5.40
CA SER A 204 20.95 1.48 -4.53
C SER A 204 20.26 2.25 -3.41
N LEU A 205 19.15 1.72 -2.89
CA LEU A 205 18.46 2.26 -1.71
C LEU A 205 19.39 2.30 -0.48
N VAL A 206 20.21 1.27 -0.27
CA VAL A 206 21.16 1.24 0.86
C VAL A 206 22.17 2.37 0.77
N ALA A 207 22.71 2.66 -0.42
CA ALA A 207 23.62 3.79 -0.59
C ALA A 207 22.94 5.14 -0.27
N ALA A 208 21.67 5.30 -0.62
CA ALA A 208 20.89 6.50 -0.29
C ALA A 208 20.62 6.63 1.23
N MET A 209 20.30 5.52 1.90
CA MET A 209 20.12 5.45 3.36
C MET A 209 21.40 5.81 4.12
N GLU A 210 22.55 5.32 3.65
CA GLU A 210 23.88 5.53 4.26
C GLU A 210 24.47 6.92 3.97
N ALA A 211 23.96 7.64 2.97
CA ALA A 211 24.45 8.97 2.63
C ALA A 211 24.26 9.97 3.78
N SER A 212 25.15 10.97 3.89
CA SER A 212 25.14 11.94 5.01
C SER A 212 24.57 13.30 4.61
N GLY A 213 23.94 14.01 5.55
CA GLY A 213 23.30 15.31 5.31
C GLY A 213 21.85 15.21 4.83
N PRO A 214 21.10 16.33 4.83
CA PRO A 214 19.70 16.37 4.41
C PRO A 214 19.52 15.84 2.99
N ARG A 215 18.59 14.89 2.82
CA ARG A 215 18.38 14.22 1.53
C ARG A 215 16.96 13.71 1.36
N ILE A 216 16.45 13.84 0.14
CA ILE A 216 15.19 13.24 -0.30
C ILE A 216 15.55 12.11 -1.25
N VAL A 217 15.06 10.91 -0.97
CA VAL A 217 15.30 9.71 -1.77
C VAL A 217 14.09 9.47 -2.64
N VAL A 218 14.30 9.49 -3.95
CA VAL A 218 13.31 9.20 -5.00
C VAL A 218 13.69 7.94 -5.77
N PHE A 219 12.74 7.33 -6.47
CA PHE A 219 12.93 6.05 -7.14
C PHE A 219 12.68 6.15 -8.65
N ASP A 220 13.72 5.87 -9.44
CA ASP A 220 13.60 5.77 -10.90
C ASP A 220 13.11 4.39 -11.34
N VAL A 221 13.17 3.41 -10.43
CA VAL A 221 12.84 2.00 -10.66
C VAL A 221 11.78 1.53 -9.67
N SER A 222 11.05 0.50 -10.05
CA SER A 222 10.12 -0.24 -9.19
C SER A 222 10.46 -1.72 -9.20
N GLY A 223 9.94 -2.47 -8.23
CA GLY A 223 10.18 -3.90 -8.12
C GLY A 223 10.63 -4.33 -6.72
N THR A 224 11.15 -5.55 -6.63
CA THR A 224 11.67 -6.11 -5.37
C THR A 224 13.17 -5.87 -5.24
N ILE A 225 13.58 -5.28 -4.12
CA ILE A 225 14.96 -5.23 -3.64
C ILE A 225 15.15 -6.36 -2.63
N GLU A 226 15.96 -7.35 -2.98
CA GLU A 226 16.26 -8.47 -2.08
C GLU A 226 17.43 -8.12 -1.18
N TRP A 227 17.20 -8.18 0.13
CA TRP A 227 18.23 -7.94 1.15
C TRP A 227 18.74 -9.24 1.73
N THR A 228 20.04 -9.27 1.98
CA THR A 228 20.76 -10.41 2.58
C THR A 228 21.18 -10.14 4.02
N LYS A 229 20.92 -8.93 4.54
CA LYS A 229 21.07 -8.55 5.95
C LYS A 229 20.20 -7.34 6.29
N GLU A 230 20.07 -7.06 7.59
CA GLU A 230 19.41 -5.85 8.10
C GLU A 230 20.15 -4.57 7.67
N HIS A 231 19.40 -3.56 7.25
CA HIS A 231 19.92 -2.24 6.90
C HIS A 231 19.28 -1.15 7.74
N TYR A 232 20.05 -0.12 8.09
CA TYR A 232 19.62 0.91 9.02
C TYR A 232 19.88 2.31 8.47
N ILE A 233 18.86 3.17 8.52
CA ILE A 233 19.03 4.62 8.43
C ILE A 233 19.78 5.07 9.70
N ALA A 234 21.06 5.40 9.54
CA ALA A 234 21.92 5.84 10.64
C ALA A 234 22.32 7.32 10.57
N ASN A 235 22.00 8.01 9.46
CA ASN A 235 22.21 9.44 9.29
C ASN A 235 20.85 10.18 9.27
N PRO A 236 20.68 11.28 10.03
CA PRO A 236 19.41 11.97 10.16
C PRO A 236 19.05 12.77 8.91
N ASN A 237 17.87 13.41 8.94
CA ASN A 237 17.34 14.31 7.91
C ASN A 237 17.16 13.60 6.56
N ILE A 238 16.23 12.65 6.50
CA ILE A 238 15.94 11.88 5.30
C ILE A 238 14.45 11.71 5.09
N THR A 239 14.02 11.92 3.85
CA THR A 239 12.72 11.48 3.34
C THR A 239 12.96 10.34 2.36
N ILE A 240 12.29 9.20 2.54
CA ILE A 240 12.21 8.14 1.54
C ILE A 240 10.80 8.17 0.97
N ALA A 241 10.68 8.71 -0.25
CA ALA A 241 9.41 8.94 -0.94
C ALA A 241 9.11 7.77 -1.88
N GLY A 242 8.56 6.67 -1.34
CA GLY A 242 8.18 5.49 -2.12
C GLY A 242 7.14 5.79 -3.20
N GLU A 243 6.33 6.83 -3.03
CA GLU A 243 5.34 7.33 -3.99
C GLU A 243 5.97 7.77 -5.32
N SER A 244 7.26 8.14 -5.32
CA SER A 244 7.97 8.54 -6.54
C SER A 244 8.29 7.38 -7.49
N ALA A 245 8.21 6.13 -7.04
CA ALA A 245 8.54 4.97 -7.86
C ALA A 245 7.52 4.77 -9.00
N PRO A 246 7.94 4.23 -10.17
CA PRO A 246 6.97 3.77 -11.16
C PRO A 246 6.07 2.67 -10.57
N SER A 247 4.88 2.47 -11.15
CA SER A 247 4.05 1.32 -10.77
C SER A 247 4.81 0.01 -11.04
N PRO A 248 4.75 -1.02 -10.18
CA PRO A 248 3.89 -1.13 -8.99
C PRO A 248 4.63 -0.80 -7.69
N GLY A 249 5.56 0.17 -7.66
CA GLY A 249 6.25 0.62 -6.45
C GLY A 249 7.38 -0.31 -5.96
N ILE A 250 7.89 -0.04 -4.76
CA ILE A 250 9.05 -0.75 -4.19
C ILE A 250 8.61 -1.77 -3.14
N THR A 251 9.18 -2.98 -3.24
CA THR A 251 9.13 -3.99 -2.18
C THR A 251 10.54 -4.29 -1.70
N ILE A 252 10.74 -4.27 -0.39
CA ILE A 252 11.96 -4.72 0.28
C ILE A 252 11.68 -6.11 0.83
N LYS A 253 12.45 -7.10 0.37
CA LYS A 253 12.28 -8.50 0.78
C LYS A 253 13.48 -9.01 1.58
N GLY A 254 13.20 -9.81 2.61
CA GLY A 254 14.20 -10.69 3.22
C GLY A 254 14.71 -10.24 4.58
N HIS A 255 14.91 -8.95 4.82
CA HIS A 255 15.53 -8.50 6.08
C HIS A 255 14.97 -7.18 6.59
N THR A 256 15.22 -6.91 7.88
CA THR A 256 14.71 -5.75 8.60
C THR A 256 15.11 -4.42 7.96
N PHE A 257 14.10 -3.55 7.79
CA PHE A 257 14.24 -2.13 7.53
C PHE A 257 14.36 -1.36 8.84
N GLY A 258 15.54 -0.82 9.11
CA GLY A 258 15.86 -0.22 10.40
C GLY A 258 15.97 1.31 10.37
N ILE A 259 15.58 1.95 11.46
CA ILE A 259 15.72 3.39 11.70
C ILE A 259 16.44 3.61 13.04
N ARG A 260 17.58 4.32 12.99
CA ARG A 260 18.44 4.65 14.15
C ARG A 260 18.83 6.14 14.17
N ALA A 261 18.06 6.99 13.51
CA ALA A 261 18.34 8.43 13.36
C ALA A 261 17.09 9.28 13.58
N SER A 262 17.28 10.58 13.79
CA SER A 262 16.22 11.58 13.90
C SER A 262 15.83 12.17 12.55
N GLU A 263 14.68 12.83 12.48
CA GLU A 263 14.17 13.53 11.28
C GLU A 263 14.08 12.57 10.08
N VAL A 264 13.22 11.56 10.22
CA VAL A 264 13.05 10.49 9.24
C VAL A 264 11.60 10.40 8.80
N ILE A 265 11.36 10.52 7.50
CA ILE A 265 10.07 10.29 6.85
C ILE A 265 10.22 9.07 5.94
N VAL A 266 9.35 8.07 6.07
CA VAL A 266 9.30 6.90 5.18
C VAL A 266 7.87 6.69 4.72
N ARG A 267 7.65 6.66 3.40
CA ARG A 267 6.30 6.51 2.84
C ARG A 267 6.23 5.50 1.71
N PHE A 268 5.08 4.85 1.54
CA PHE A 268 4.71 4.02 0.37
C PHE A 268 5.71 2.90 0.04
N LEU A 269 6.35 2.31 1.04
CA LEU A 269 7.17 1.11 0.87
C LEU A 269 6.42 -0.14 1.32
N ARG A 270 6.69 -1.27 0.65
CA ARG A 270 6.32 -2.60 1.13
C ARG A 270 7.54 -3.29 1.72
N ILE A 271 7.43 -3.79 2.95
CA ILE A 271 8.48 -4.49 3.68
C ILE A 271 7.96 -5.90 3.96
N ARG A 272 8.64 -6.90 3.41
CA ARG A 272 8.23 -8.32 3.44
C ARG A 272 9.41 -9.19 3.86
N VAL A 273 9.50 -9.52 5.13
CA VAL A 273 10.66 -10.30 5.62
C VAL A 273 10.66 -11.69 4.98
N ALA A 274 9.53 -12.40 5.11
CA ALA A 274 9.38 -13.81 4.72
C ALA A 274 10.33 -14.75 5.50
N ASP A 275 10.03 -16.05 5.42
CA ASP A 275 10.72 -17.13 6.14
C ASP A 275 11.67 -17.94 5.25
N ASP A 276 12.01 -17.42 4.06
CA ASP A 276 13.06 -17.96 3.19
C ASP A 276 14.47 -17.49 3.59
N VAL A 277 14.56 -16.73 4.68
CA VAL A 277 15.78 -16.30 5.35
C VAL A 277 15.86 -16.86 6.78
N ASP A 278 17.07 -17.15 7.26
CA ASP A 278 17.28 -17.63 8.62
C ASP A 278 17.22 -16.48 9.63
N GLY A 279 16.35 -16.58 10.63
CA GLY A 279 16.37 -15.73 11.82
C GLY A 279 15.01 -15.24 12.27
N ASN A 280 15.00 -14.67 13.48
CA ASN A 280 13.88 -13.92 14.03
C ASN A 280 14.08 -12.45 13.65
N LEU A 281 13.47 -12.05 12.55
CA LEU A 281 13.68 -10.77 11.91
C LEU A 281 12.38 -9.98 11.91
N ASP A 282 12.51 -8.72 12.29
CA ASP A 282 11.37 -7.82 12.26
C ASP A 282 11.23 -7.18 10.87
N GLY A 283 10.03 -6.77 10.50
CA GLY A 283 9.81 -5.94 9.31
C GLY A 283 10.49 -4.57 9.45
N ILE A 284 9.90 -3.70 10.26
CA ILE A 284 10.46 -2.38 10.58
C ILE A 284 10.95 -2.33 12.03
N ARG A 285 12.19 -1.88 12.25
CA ARG A 285 12.73 -1.55 13.58
C ARG A 285 13.04 -0.08 13.72
N ILE A 286 12.45 0.59 14.70
CA ILE A 286 12.87 1.94 15.12
C ILE A 286 13.52 1.84 16.48
N ILE A 287 14.85 1.90 16.52
CA ILE A 287 15.60 1.63 17.74
C ILE A 287 16.71 2.64 18.02
N ASN A 288 16.96 2.93 19.30
CA ASN A 288 18.13 3.69 19.72
C ASN A 288 19.15 2.82 20.48
N ASN A 289 20.09 2.21 19.78
CA ASN A 289 21.11 1.38 20.43
C ASN A 289 22.32 2.17 20.98
N LYS A 290 22.23 3.50 21.12
CA LYS A 290 23.36 4.35 21.53
C LYS A 290 23.07 5.04 22.87
N SER A 291 23.76 4.57 23.92
CA SER A 291 23.63 5.10 25.29
C SER A 291 23.83 6.62 25.36
N ASN A 292 23.02 7.27 26.20
CA ASN A 292 23.02 8.73 26.42
C ASN A 292 22.73 9.55 25.15
N THR A 293 21.83 9.05 24.30
CA THR A 293 21.37 9.78 23.12
C THR A 293 19.86 9.69 22.97
N THR A 294 19.31 10.49 22.07
CA THR A 294 17.89 10.47 21.72
C THR A 294 17.79 10.47 20.19
N ILE A 295 16.93 9.62 19.66
CA ILE A 295 16.44 9.75 18.28
C ILE A 295 15.00 10.24 18.33
N GLU A 296 14.62 11.14 17.43
CA GLU A 296 13.29 11.74 17.48
C GLU A 296 12.78 12.24 16.13
N ASN A 297 11.48 12.52 16.07
CA ASN A 297 10.78 13.08 14.91
C ASN A 297 10.85 12.12 13.71
N ILE A 298 10.12 11.01 13.86
CA ILE A 298 10.08 9.93 12.88
C ILE A 298 8.62 9.68 12.48
N ILE A 299 8.35 9.58 11.19
CA ILE A 299 7.04 9.22 10.68
C ILE A 299 7.15 8.13 9.61
N VAL A 300 6.35 7.08 9.79
CA VAL A 300 6.14 6.02 8.80
C VAL A 300 4.68 6.08 8.40
N ASP A 301 4.42 6.32 7.12
CA ASP A 301 3.08 6.57 6.57
C ASP A 301 2.82 5.72 5.32
N HIS A 302 1.64 5.12 5.19
CA HIS A 302 1.27 4.35 3.99
C HIS A 302 2.28 3.26 3.61
N CYS A 303 2.88 2.58 4.59
CA CYS A 303 3.72 1.42 4.32
C CYS A 303 2.96 0.12 4.57
N ASP A 304 3.32 -0.95 3.85
CA ASP A 304 2.86 -2.30 4.16
C ASP A 304 4.00 -3.07 4.80
N VAL A 305 3.77 -3.61 6.00
CA VAL A 305 4.76 -4.35 6.78
C VAL A 305 4.17 -5.71 7.10
N SER A 306 4.73 -6.75 6.48
CA SER A 306 4.15 -8.09 6.55
C SER A 306 5.21 -9.17 6.59
N LEU A 307 4.76 -10.38 6.92
CA LEU A 307 5.54 -11.59 6.85
C LEU A 307 6.80 -11.57 7.75
N GLY A 308 6.80 -10.76 8.82
CA GLY A 308 7.86 -10.75 9.83
C GLY A 308 7.99 -12.11 10.51
N THR A 309 9.22 -12.60 10.71
CA THR A 309 9.46 -13.88 11.40
C THR A 309 9.64 -13.71 12.92
N ASP A 310 9.78 -12.47 13.40
CA ASP A 310 9.53 -12.07 14.78
C ASP A 310 8.37 -11.05 14.80
N GLU A 311 8.63 -9.74 14.96
CA GLU A 311 7.60 -8.69 14.84
C GLU A 311 7.47 -8.14 13.42
N ASN A 312 6.27 -7.81 12.97
CA ASN A 312 6.17 -6.90 11.82
C ASN A 312 6.78 -5.52 12.14
N LEU A 313 6.56 -4.98 13.34
CA LEU A 313 7.08 -3.67 13.74
C LEU A 313 7.60 -3.68 15.19
N ALA A 314 8.80 -3.18 15.44
CA ALA A 314 9.30 -3.00 16.81
C ALA A 314 9.88 -1.60 17.05
N LEU A 315 9.56 -1.04 18.21
CA LEU A 315 10.05 0.25 18.68
C LEU A 315 10.82 0.07 19.97
N ALA A 316 12.02 0.64 20.12
CA ALA A 316 12.70 0.66 21.41
C ALA A 316 13.73 1.78 21.52
N GLY A 317 13.65 2.56 22.61
CA GLY A 317 14.74 3.43 23.05
C GLY A 317 15.92 2.59 23.52
N ASN A 318 15.88 2.05 24.74
CA ASN A 318 17.01 1.36 25.40
C ASN A 318 17.30 -0.03 24.79
N ALA A 319 17.51 -0.09 23.48
CA ALA A 319 17.70 -1.29 22.70
C ALA A 319 19.13 -1.84 22.83
N GLN A 320 19.29 -3.15 22.65
CA GLN A 320 20.60 -3.81 22.48
C GLN A 320 21.62 -3.47 23.60
N ASN A 321 21.17 -3.49 24.86
CA ASN A 321 21.97 -3.16 26.06
C ASN A 321 22.37 -1.68 26.20
N ALA A 322 21.80 -0.78 25.39
CA ALA A 322 21.97 0.65 25.60
C ALA A 322 21.30 1.11 26.91
N SER A 323 21.81 2.19 27.49
CA SER A 323 21.26 2.80 28.71
C SER A 323 21.07 4.29 28.49
N ASN A 324 19.90 4.81 28.91
CA ASN A 324 19.52 6.20 28.65
C ASN A 324 19.59 6.53 27.15
N ALA A 325 19.16 5.58 26.32
CA ALA A 325 18.98 5.75 24.89
C ALA A 325 17.48 5.88 24.65
N LEU A 326 17.02 7.06 24.25
CA LEU A 326 15.59 7.36 24.14
C LEU A 326 15.17 7.42 22.68
N ALA A 327 13.90 7.09 22.41
CA ALA A 327 13.27 7.38 21.14
C ALA A 327 11.94 8.11 21.38
N SER A 328 11.70 9.20 20.66
CA SER A 328 10.51 10.04 20.89
C SER A 328 9.94 10.73 19.66
N ASN A 329 8.71 11.22 19.76
CA ASN A 329 8.00 11.90 18.67
C ASN A 329 7.94 11.01 17.41
N ILE A 330 7.31 9.85 17.56
CA ILE A 330 7.21 8.85 16.49
C ILE A 330 5.74 8.69 16.12
N THR A 331 5.42 8.77 14.83
CA THR A 331 4.10 8.40 14.30
C THR A 331 4.24 7.20 13.36
N ILE A 332 3.42 6.17 13.57
CA ILE A 332 3.10 5.15 12.57
C ILE A 332 1.65 5.38 12.15
N GLN A 333 1.42 5.77 10.90
CA GLN A 333 0.07 6.08 10.42
C GLN A 333 -0.27 5.42 9.08
N ASN A 334 -1.55 5.11 8.89
CA ASN A 334 -2.08 4.60 7.63
C ASN A 334 -1.28 3.41 7.06
N CYS A 335 -0.66 2.57 7.90
CA CYS A 335 0.12 1.42 7.44
C CYS A 335 -0.71 0.13 7.53
N PHE A 336 -0.45 -0.83 6.64
CA PHE A 336 -0.82 -2.22 6.89
C PHE A 336 0.29 -2.91 7.70
N ILE A 337 -0.10 -3.57 8.78
CA ILE A 337 0.76 -4.43 9.60
C ILE A 337 0.09 -5.80 9.63
N SER A 338 0.62 -6.79 8.91
CA SER A 338 -0.13 -8.03 8.67
C SER A 338 0.69 -9.32 8.66
N ASP A 339 0.00 -10.44 8.86
CA ASP A 339 0.51 -11.79 8.55
C ASP A 339 1.90 -12.08 9.15
N GLY A 340 2.10 -11.77 10.44
CA GLY A 340 3.31 -12.23 11.14
C GLY A 340 3.46 -13.75 11.01
N ILE A 341 4.68 -14.25 10.82
CA ILE A 341 4.98 -15.66 10.56
C ILE A 341 5.49 -16.36 11.82
N GLY A 342 5.21 -17.65 11.93
CA GLY A 342 5.70 -18.51 13.01
C GLY A 342 4.63 -18.81 14.05
N GLU A 343 5.04 -19.26 15.23
CA GLU A 343 4.09 -19.75 16.25
C GLU A 343 3.29 -18.64 16.94
N ASN A 344 3.86 -17.42 17.01
CA ASN A 344 3.25 -16.33 17.76
C ASN A 344 2.70 -15.20 16.89
N ASN A 345 3.10 -15.11 15.61
CA ASN A 345 2.55 -14.19 14.60
C ASN A 345 2.44 -12.74 15.15
N TYR A 346 3.59 -12.13 15.50
CA TYR A 346 3.61 -10.86 16.23
C TYR A 346 3.43 -9.63 15.32
N ALA A 347 2.49 -8.75 15.67
CA ALA A 347 2.34 -7.46 14.98
C ALA A 347 3.38 -6.44 15.44
N MET A 348 3.27 -5.96 16.68
CA MET A 348 4.01 -4.79 17.16
C MET A 348 4.47 -4.92 18.61
N LEU A 349 5.78 -4.84 18.82
CA LEU A 349 6.39 -4.69 20.14
C LEU A 349 6.72 -3.21 20.44
N ILE A 350 6.23 -2.73 21.57
CA ILE A 350 6.55 -1.42 22.14
C ILE A 350 7.53 -1.63 23.29
N GLY A 351 8.81 -1.45 22.98
CA GLY A 351 9.94 -1.62 23.89
C GLY A 351 10.11 -0.49 24.92
N PRO A 352 11.22 -0.52 25.68
CA PRO A 352 11.49 0.46 26.72
C PRO A 352 12.15 1.74 26.18
N GLY A 353 12.13 2.81 26.97
CA GLY A 353 12.80 4.08 26.66
C GLY A 353 12.09 4.91 25.59
N LEU A 354 10.76 4.79 25.51
CA LEU A 354 9.94 5.48 24.52
C LEU A 354 9.17 6.64 25.14
N SER A 355 8.93 7.69 24.35
CA SER A 355 7.94 8.71 24.72
C SER A 355 7.31 9.37 23.51
N LYS A 356 6.04 9.76 23.58
CA LYS A 356 5.30 10.43 22.50
C LYS A 356 5.29 9.58 21.22
N ILE A 357 4.55 8.48 21.28
CA ILE A 357 4.40 7.49 20.20
C ILE A 357 2.94 7.48 19.77
N SER A 358 2.68 7.78 18.51
CA SER A 358 1.36 7.77 17.89
C SER A 358 1.23 6.59 16.94
N ILE A 359 0.24 5.74 17.16
CA ILE A 359 -0.12 4.62 16.28
C ILE A 359 -1.55 4.89 15.82
N ILE A 360 -1.69 5.53 14.66
CA ILE A 360 -2.94 6.15 14.22
C ILE A 360 -3.40 5.60 12.88
N GLY A 361 -4.63 5.12 12.79
CA GLY A 361 -5.25 4.85 11.49
C GLY A 361 -4.66 3.65 10.71
N ASN A 362 -4.05 2.69 11.40
CA ASN A 362 -3.40 1.54 10.75
C ASN A 362 -4.35 0.33 10.66
N GLY A 363 -4.06 -0.57 9.71
CA GLY A 363 -4.69 -1.89 9.60
C GLY A 363 -3.80 -2.97 10.19
N PHE A 364 -4.18 -3.54 11.33
CA PHE A 364 -3.48 -4.66 11.97
C PHE A 364 -4.22 -5.98 11.72
N PHE A 365 -3.86 -6.69 10.65
CA PHE A 365 -4.68 -7.81 10.15
C PHE A 365 -3.93 -9.13 10.29
N ASN A 366 -4.63 -10.20 10.66
CA ASN A 366 -4.08 -11.57 10.67
C ASN A 366 -2.81 -11.74 11.54
N ASN A 367 -2.66 -10.91 12.57
CA ASN A 367 -1.59 -11.05 13.54
C ASN A 367 -2.13 -11.76 14.78
N GLY A 368 -1.49 -12.86 15.16
CA GLY A 368 -1.86 -13.63 16.33
C GLY A 368 -1.79 -12.82 17.62
N ASN A 369 -0.63 -12.23 17.90
CA ASN A 369 -0.36 -11.59 19.18
C ASN A 369 0.35 -10.24 18.99
N ARG A 370 0.51 -9.49 20.09
CA ARG A 370 1.19 -8.19 20.13
C ARG A 370 0.55 -7.15 19.23
N VAL A 371 -0.75 -6.90 19.38
CA VAL A 371 -1.47 -5.97 18.49
C VAL A 371 -2.00 -4.72 19.22
N PRO A 372 -1.16 -3.83 19.81
CA PRO A 372 0.27 -3.96 20.12
C PRO A 372 0.51 -4.61 21.50
N GLU A 373 1.77 -4.91 21.84
CA GLU A 373 2.17 -5.27 23.22
C GLU A 373 3.27 -4.32 23.75
N HIS A 374 3.08 -3.79 24.96
CA HIS A 374 4.09 -3.04 25.72
C HIS A 374 4.41 -3.77 27.03
N THR A 375 5.51 -4.52 27.03
CA THR A 375 5.84 -5.48 28.10
C THR A 375 6.64 -4.90 29.26
N TYR A 376 7.11 -3.65 29.19
CA TYR A 376 8.13 -3.13 30.11
C TYR A 376 7.58 -2.30 31.28
N GLY A 377 6.45 -1.60 31.13
CA GLY A 377 5.87 -0.77 32.20
C GLY A 377 6.87 0.25 32.77
N ASP A 378 7.81 0.71 31.95
CA ASP A 378 9.07 1.33 32.34
C ASP A 378 8.97 2.86 32.53
N GLY A 379 7.76 3.39 32.51
CA GLY A 379 7.51 4.82 32.59
C GLY A 379 7.54 5.51 31.24
N SER A 380 7.47 4.77 30.12
CA SER A 380 7.22 5.33 28.80
C SER A 380 5.92 6.16 28.80
N LYS A 381 5.95 7.37 28.23
CA LYS A 381 4.83 8.33 28.30
C LYS A 381 4.31 8.74 26.95
N GLY A 382 3.02 9.06 26.87
CA GLY A 382 2.44 9.58 25.63
C GLY A 382 2.37 8.54 24.52
N ILE A 383 1.98 7.30 24.84
CA ILE A 383 1.70 6.29 23.81
C ILE A 383 0.21 6.34 23.49
N GLU A 384 -0.16 6.56 22.23
CA GLU A 384 -1.55 6.55 21.78
C GLU A 384 -1.76 5.55 20.64
N PHE A 385 -2.82 4.77 20.76
CA PHE A 385 -3.29 3.79 19.79
C PHE A 385 -4.72 4.19 19.38
N VAL A 386 -4.83 4.88 18.25
CA VAL A 386 -6.05 5.62 17.90
C VAL A 386 -6.56 5.28 16.51
N ASN A 387 -7.86 5.03 16.37
CA ASN A 387 -8.55 4.77 15.10
C ASN A 387 -7.93 3.69 14.21
N ASN A 388 -7.31 2.67 14.80
CA ASN A 388 -6.80 1.52 14.06
C ASN A 388 -7.93 0.49 13.79
N ILE A 389 -7.79 -0.28 12.72
CA ILE A 389 -8.63 -1.45 12.42
C ILE A 389 -7.82 -2.69 12.79
N ILE A 390 -8.33 -3.50 13.70
CA ILE A 390 -7.68 -4.70 14.20
C ILE A 390 -8.53 -5.90 13.79
N TYR A 391 -7.98 -6.76 12.94
CA TYR A 391 -8.69 -7.89 12.37
C TYR A 391 -7.96 -9.20 12.61
N ASN A 392 -8.74 -10.23 12.98
CA ASN A 392 -8.28 -11.60 13.15
C ASN A 392 -7.06 -11.72 14.06
N TYR A 393 -7.26 -11.43 15.34
CA TYR A 393 -6.23 -11.45 16.36
C TYR A 393 -6.58 -12.44 17.47
N ASN A 394 -5.58 -12.86 18.24
CA ASN A 394 -5.76 -13.61 19.48
C ASN A 394 -5.51 -12.73 20.72
N ARG A 395 -4.37 -12.02 20.74
CA ARG A 395 -3.99 -11.11 21.83
C ARG A 395 -3.67 -9.74 21.27
N SER A 396 -4.61 -8.81 21.41
CA SER A 396 -4.42 -7.41 20.98
C SER A 396 -3.74 -6.59 22.08
N VAL A 397 -4.27 -5.41 22.42
CA VAL A 397 -3.62 -4.42 23.28
C VAL A 397 -3.25 -5.02 24.63
N THR A 398 -1.97 -5.35 24.80
CA THR A 398 -1.45 -5.94 26.04
C THR A 398 -0.41 -5.03 26.67
N LEU A 399 -0.66 -4.61 27.90
CA LEU A 399 0.23 -3.75 28.68
C LEU A 399 0.68 -4.47 29.95
N SER A 400 1.95 -4.35 30.28
CA SER A 400 2.48 -4.77 31.59
C SER A 400 2.17 -3.73 32.66
N PHE A 401 1.92 -4.21 33.89
CA PHE A 401 1.90 -3.38 35.09
C PHE A 401 3.12 -2.47 35.17
N GLY A 402 2.96 -1.21 35.58
CA GLY A 402 4.05 -0.25 35.68
C GLY A 402 3.63 1.17 35.40
N GLN A 403 4.59 2.06 35.18
CA GLN A 403 4.39 3.52 35.19
C GLN A 403 4.05 4.13 33.82
N SER A 404 3.73 3.31 32.82
CA SER A 404 3.51 3.79 31.45
C SER A 404 2.18 4.55 31.29
N GLU A 405 2.16 5.53 30.38
CA GLU A 405 0.97 6.28 29.98
C GLU A 405 0.52 5.83 28.58
N PHE A 406 -0.70 5.26 28.48
CA PHE A 406 -1.24 4.68 27.24
C PHE A 406 -2.70 5.05 27.00
N ASP A 407 -3.02 5.57 25.82
CA ASP A 407 -4.39 5.82 25.37
C ASP A 407 -4.78 4.82 24.25
N SER A 408 -5.96 4.22 24.34
CA SER A 408 -6.60 3.45 23.26
C SER A 408 -7.96 4.05 22.91
N VAL A 409 -8.09 4.71 21.76
CA VAL A 409 -9.29 5.49 21.44
C VAL A 409 -9.81 5.22 20.04
N GLY A 410 -11.12 4.98 19.90
CA GLY A 410 -11.78 4.96 18.60
C GLY A 410 -11.37 3.82 17.67
N ASN A 411 -10.77 2.74 18.18
CA ASN A 411 -10.32 1.60 17.39
C ASN A 411 -11.47 0.62 17.10
N VAL A 412 -11.34 -0.10 15.99
CA VAL A 412 -12.31 -1.12 15.55
C VAL A 412 -11.68 -2.50 15.65
N PHE A 413 -12.21 -3.32 16.53
CA PHE A 413 -11.76 -4.70 16.74
C PHE A 413 -12.72 -5.66 16.06
N LYS A 414 -12.21 -6.58 15.25
CA LYS A 414 -12.97 -7.63 14.59
C LYS A 414 -12.24 -8.97 14.74
N GLY A 415 -12.73 -9.79 15.68
CA GLY A 415 -12.21 -11.14 15.88
C GLY A 415 -12.73 -12.13 14.82
N ASP A 416 -12.01 -13.23 14.63
CA ASP A 416 -12.52 -14.40 13.92
C ASP A 416 -13.56 -15.14 14.78
N ALA A 417 -14.70 -15.50 14.20
CA ALA A 417 -15.77 -16.19 14.90
C ALA A 417 -15.42 -17.66 15.22
N ASP A 418 -14.65 -18.32 14.35
CA ASP A 418 -14.26 -19.72 14.52
C ASP A 418 -13.06 -19.85 15.46
N SER A 419 -12.21 -18.82 15.48
CA SER A 419 -11.08 -18.71 16.41
C SER A 419 -11.17 -17.38 17.17
N PRO A 420 -12.07 -17.22 18.16
CA PRO A 420 -12.18 -15.96 18.88
C PRO A 420 -10.94 -15.64 19.74
N PRO A 421 -10.71 -14.36 20.10
CA PRO A 421 -9.66 -13.96 21.03
C PRO A 421 -9.74 -14.73 22.36
N SER A 422 -8.60 -15.15 22.90
CA SER A 422 -8.50 -15.91 24.17
C SER A 422 -8.48 -15.03 25.42
N GLN A 423 -8.56 -13.72 25.26
CA GLN A 423 -8.56 -12.72 26.32
C GLN A 423 -9.35 -11.48 25.88
N ALA A 424 -9.50 -10.50 26.79
CA ALA A 424 -10.11 -9.22 26.45
C ALA A 424 -9.26 -8.46 25.42
N ASP A 425 -9.89 -7.53 24.69
CA ASP A 425 -9.17 -6.75 23.66
C ASP A 425 -8.07 -5.87 24.27
N HIS A 426 -8.32 -5.39 25.50
CA HIS A 426 -7.37 -4.63 26.31
C HIS A 426 -7.05 -5.39 27.59
N VAL A 427 -5.78 -5.78 27.72
CA VAL A 427 -5.26 -6.51 28.87
C VAL A 427 -4.17 -5.70 29.54
N TYR A 428 -4.36 -5.42 30.82
CA TYR A 428 -3.31 -4.92 31.71
C TYR A 428 -2.95 -6.01 32.72
N GLN A 429 -1.70 -6.44 32.77
CA GLN A 429 -1.32 -7.63 33.55
C GLN A 429 0.10 -7.60 34.12
N HIS A 430 0.37 -8.45 35.10
CA HIS A 430 1.73 -8.61 35.65
C HIS A 430 2.64 -9.31 34.64
N ASN A 431 3.86 -8.79 34.49
CA ASN A 431 4.91 -9.43 33.71
C ASN A 431 6.12 -9.70 34.60
N GLY A 432 6.23 -10.93 35.08
CA GLY A 432 7.32 -11.36 35.97
C GLY A 432 8.71 -11.40 35.32
N TYR A 433 8.80 -11.34 33.99
CA TYR A 433 10.06 -11.42 33.26
C TYR A 433 10.67 -10.04 33.06
N GLU A 434 9.95 -9.13 32.40
CA GLU A 434 10.49 -7.81 32.04
C GLU A 434 10.20 -6.72 33.07
N ASN A 435 9.10 -6.85 33.84
CA ASN A 435 8.78 -5.90 34.91
C ASN A 435 8.30 -6.59 36.19
N PRO A 436 9.16 -7.39 36.86
CA PRO A 436 8.76 -8.18 38.03
C PRO A 436 8.20 -7.35 39.19
N ASN A 437 8.58 -6.08 39.29
CA ASN A 437 8.17 -5.15 40.34
C ASN A 437 7.01 -4.22 39.94
N GLY A 438 6.49 -4.35 38.72
CA GLY A 438 5.38 -3.56 38.22
C GLY A 438 4.13 -3.75 39.06
N LYS A 439 3.47 -2.65 39.43
CA LYS A 439 2.21 -2.66 40.18
C LYS A 439 1.07 -2.20 39.30
N VAL A 440 -0.09 -2.83 39.48
CA VAL A 440 -1.32 -2.43 38.77
C VAL A 440 -1.59 -0.94 38.95
N THR A 441 -1.53 -0.42 40.18
CA THR A 441 -1.86 0.97 40.53
C THR A 441 -0.94 2.04 39.96
N ASP A 442 0.21 1.65 39.38
CA ASP A 442 1.19 2.61 38.87
C ASP A 442 0.85 3.07 37.44
N GLY A 443 -0.01 2.33 36.74
CA GLY A 443 -0.37 2.58 35.36
C GLY A 443 -1.34 3.74 35.22
N LYS A 444 -1.18 4.52 34.16
CA LYS A 444 -2.14 5.53 33.74
C LYS A 444 -2.57 5.18 32.34
N ILE A 445 -3.76 4.62 32.20
CA ILE A 445 -4.25 4.17 30.92
C ILE A 445 -5.64 4.73 30.68
N HIS A 446 -5.96 5.04 29.44
CA HIS A 446 -7.29 5.46 29.06
C HIS A 446 -7.79 4.63 27.88
N GLN A 447 -9.04 4.24 27.96
CA GLN A 447 -9.76 3.64 26.84
C GLN A 447 -11.11 4.32 26.66
N SER A 448 -11.44 4.72 25.43
CA SER A 448 -12.76 5.21 25.06
C SER A 448 -13.10 4.94 23.59
N ASP A 449 -14.40 4.91 23.29
CA ASP A 449 -14.95 4.78 21.93
C ASP A 449 -14.43 3.62 21.07
N ASN A 450 -13.81 2.58 21.65
CA ASN A 450 -13.47 1.37 20.88
C ASN A 450 -14.71 0.51 20.67
N ILE A 451 -14.83 -0.11 19.50
CA ILE A 451 -15.93 -1.02 19.18
C ILE A 451 -15.42 -2.43 18.86
N GLN A 452 -16.22 -3.43 19.24
CA GLN A 452 -16.03 -4.82 18.84
C GLN A 452 -17.09 -5.19 17.80
N ILE A 453 -16.65 -5.59 16.61
CA ILE A 453 -17.46 -6.25 15.59
C ILE A 453 -17.41 -7.76 15.85
N GLY A 454 -18.57 -8.39 15.87
CA GLY A 454 -18.70 -9.81 16.19
C GLY A 454 -18.66 -10.09 17.70
N PHE A 455 -18.36 -11.33 18.06
CA PHE A 455 -18.42 -11.81 19.44
C PHE A 455 -17.01 -12.00 20.02
N SER A 456 -16.79 -11.43 21.21
CA SER A 456 -15.65 -11.75 22.09
C SER A 456 -16.20 -12.18 23.45
N SER A 457 -15.82 -13.37 23.93
CA SER A 457 -16.29 -13.89 25.22
C SER A 457 -15.68 -13.17 26.43
N TYR A 458 -14.62 -12.39 26.22
CA TYR A 458 -13.86 -11.71 27.27
C TYR A 458 -14.14 -10.21 27.34
N GLY A 459 -14.79 -9.64 26.32
CA GLY A 459 -15.13 -8.22 26.25
C GLY A 459 -13.93 -7.31 25.97
N MET A 460 -14.17 -6.00 26.09
CA MET A 460 -13.22 -4.96 25.68
C MET A 460 -12.03 -4.81 26.63
N MET A 461 -12.21 -5.05 27.93
CA MET A 461 -11.20 -4.80 28.98
C MET A 461 -11.18 -5.93 30.00
N ASN A 462 -10.01 -6.22 30.56
CA ASN A 462 -9.90 -7.06 31.76
C ASN A 462 -10.10 -6.23 33.05
N GLN A 463 -10.32 -6.91 34.18
CA GLN A 463 -10.58 -6.27 35.48
C GLN A 463 -9.47 -5.28 35.90
N HIS A 464 -8.21 -5.58 35.61
CA HIS A 464 -7.09 -4.70 35.96
C HIS A 464 -7.09 -3.43 35.13
N TRP A 465 -7.43 -3.52 33.84
CA TRP A 465 -7.59 -2.34 33.01
C TRP A 465 -8.73 -1.47 33.53
N GLU A 466 -9.88 -2.06 33.83
CA GLU A 466 -11.04 -1.35 34.39
C GLU A 466 -10.69 -0.60 35.70
N GLU A 467 -9.86 -1.19 36.57
CA GLU A 467 -9.43 -0.58 37.84
C GLU A 467 -8.67 0.73 37.65
N VAL A 468 -7.83 0.83 36.61
CA VAL A 468 -6.94 1.98 36.39
C VAL A 468 -7.30 2.82 35.17
N ASN A 469 -8.42 2.52 34.50
CA ASN A 469 -8.90 3.28 33.35
C ASN A 469 -9.26 4.71 33.77
N GLN A 470 -8.55 5.68 33.20
CA GLN A 470 -8.73 7.10 33.49
C GLN A 470 -9.97 7.65 32.78
N SER A 471 -10.61 8.66 33.38
CA SER A 471 -11.79 9.31 32.79
C SER A 471 -11.47 10.19 31.58
N ASN A 472 -10.23 10.65 31.46
CA ASN A 472 -9.74 11.45 30.35
C ASN A 472 -8.46 10.82 29.78
N ARG A 473 -8.20 11.10 28.51
CA ARG A 473 -6.93 10.81 27.83
C ARG A 473 -5.73 11.28 28.66
N VAL A 474 -4.69 10.45 28.73
CA VAL A 474 -3.44 10.73 29.46
C VAL A 474 -2.23 10.87 28.53
N ALA A 475 -2.37 10.47 27.27
CA ALA A 475 -1.31 10.36 26.28
C ALA A 475 -1.74 10.98 24.94
N ALA A 476 -2.42 12.12 24.98
CA ALA A 476 -2.98 12.75 23.78
C ALA A 476 -1.97 13.59 23.00
N SER A 477 -1.80 13.30 21.71
CA SER A 477 -1.38 14.31 20.73
C SER A 477 -2.53 15.28 20.44
N ASP A 478 -2.34 16.19 19.50
CA ASP A 478 -3.40 17.08 19.01
C ASP A 478 -4.31 16.42 17.96
N TYR A 479 -4.09 15.15 17.63
CA TYR A 479 -5.01 14.39 16.78
C TYR A 479 -6.38 14.26 17.44
N ASN A 480 -7.42 14.64 16.69
CA ASN A 480 -8.81 14.50 17.11
C ASN A 480 -9.39 13.18 16.57
N PRO A 481 -9.65 12.17 17.42
CA PRO A 481 -10.10 10.87 16.95
C PRO A 481 -11.43 10.93 16.20
N LEU A 482 -11.52 10.16 15.11
CA LEU A 482 -12.78 9.85 14.46
C LEU A 482 -13.64 8.96 15.38
N PRO A 483 -14.99 9.05 15.29
CA PRO A 483 -15.85 8.06 15.92
C PRO A 483 -15.53 6.66 15.39
N ALA A 484 -15.35 5.66 16.25
CA ALA A 484 -14.99 4.30 15.79
C ALA A 484 -15.97 3.71 14.76
N THR A 485 -17.24 4.11 14.81
CA THR A 485 -18.26 3.66 13.85
C THR A 485 -18.01 4.10 12.42
N THR A 486 -17.14 5.09 12.17
CA THR A 486 -16.81 5.59 10.83
C THR A 486 -15.40 5.19 10.39
N VAL A 487 -14.58 4.62 11.27
CA VAL A 487 -13.16 4.34 11.02
C VAL A 487 -12.96 3.39 9.84
N VAL A 488 -13.73 2.31 9.76
CA VAL A 488 -13.63 1.35 8.65
C VAL A 488 -13.92 2.03 7.31
N ASP A 489 -15.01 2.79 7.23
CA ASP A 489 -15.42 3.47 6.00
C ASP A 489 -14.41 4.52 5.53
N HIS A 490 -13.72 5.17 6.48
CA HIS A 490 -12.72 6.20 6.18
C HIS A 490 -11.35 5.64 5.84
N LEU A 491 -10.94 4.52 6.44
CA LEU A 491 -9.54 4.08 6.39
C LEU A 491 -9.30 2.83 5.55
N LEU A 492 -10.24 1.90 5.42
CA LEU A 492 -9.95 0.57 4.86
C LEU A 492 -9.32 0.61 3.45
N TYR A 493 -9.60 1.67 2.68
CA TYR A 493 -9.09 1.90 1.33
C TYR A 493 -8.05 3.03 1.23
N ASP A 494 -7.65 3.63 2.35
CA ASP A 494 -6.63 4.69 2.46
C ASP A 494 -5.52 4.26 3.44
N ILE A 495 -5.21 2.95 3.47
CA ILE A 495 -4.15 2.36 4.26
C ILE A 495 -3.16 1.65 3.33
N GLY A 496 -1.88 1.81 3.65
CA GLY A 496 -0.80 1.03 3.08
C GLY A 496 -0.25 1.59 1.77
N ALA A 497 0.80 0.96 1.27
CA ALA A 497 1.39 1.34 -0.02
C ALA A 497 0.42 1.02 -1.18
N SER A 498 -0.51 0.10 -0.92
CA SER A 498 -1.58 -0.32 -1.83
C SER A 498 -2.49 0.81 -2.32
N VAL A 499 -2.52 1.96 -1.63
CA VAL A 499 -3.25 3.16 -2.08
C VAL A 499 -2.75 3.65 -3.44
N LEU A 500 -1.42 3.65 -3.65
CA LEU A 500 -0.81 4.01 -4.93
C LEU A 500 -0.39 2.79 -5.75
N PHE A 501 -0.01 1.71 -5.05
CA PHE A 501 0.57 0.53 -5.66
C PHE A 501 -0.18 -0.74 -5.23
N PRO A 502 -1.41 -0.96 -5.73
CA PRO A 502 -2.20 -2.14 -5.40
C PRO A 502 -1.41 -3.42 -5.62
N ASP A 503 -1.58 -4.35 -4.70
CA ASP A 503 -0.84 -5.60 -4.68
C ASP A 503 -1.70 -6.73 -4.09
N GLU A 504 -1.33 -7.97 -4.41
CA GLU A 504 -2.13 -9.15 -4.09
C GLU A 504 -2.34 -9.35 -2.58
N ILE A 505 -1.34 -9.04 -1.74
CA ILE A 505 -1.47 -9.13 -0.28
C ILE A 505 -2.45 -8.07 0.22
N GLY A 506 -2.25 -6.79 -0.12
CA GLY A 506 -3.14 -5.70 0.32
C GLY A 506 -4.61 -5.93 -0.09
N GLU A 507 -4.85 -6.33 -1.33
CA GLU A 507 -6.19 -6.66 -1.82
C GLU A 507 -6.81 -7.85 -1.07
N THR A 508 -5.99 -8.86 -0.77
CA THR A 508 -6.42 -10.04 0.00
C THR A 508 -6.80 -9.66 1.42
N LEU A 509 -6.01 -8.82 2.11
CA LEU A 509 -6.31 -8.36 3.46
C LEU A 509 -7.65 -7.62 3.54
N VAL A 510 -7.92 -6.73 2.59
CA VAL A 510 -9.19 -6.00 2.51
C VAL A 510 -10.35 -6.96 2.27
N ARG A 511 -10.19 -7.91 1.33
CA ARG A 511 -11.20 -8.94 1.04
C ARG A 511 -11.51 -9.79 2.27
N GLU A 512 -10.47 -10.30 2.92
CA GLU A 512 -10.56 -11.14 4.12
C GLU A 512 -11.23 -10.40 5.28
N PHE A 513 -10.95 -9.11 5.44
CA PHE A 513 -11.68 -8.29 6.40
C PHE A 513 -13.17 -8.21 6.06
N ILE A 514 -13.54 -8.02 4.79
CA ILE A 514 -14.94 -7.87 4.38
C ILE A 514 -15.72 -9.17 4.56
N ASP A 515 -15.21 -10.28 4.03
CA ASP A 515 -15.90 -11.58 4.05
C ASP A 515 -15.66 -12.39 5.33
N SER A 516 -14.73 -11.93 6.19
CA SER A 516 -14.31 -12.60 7.42
C SER A 516 -13.59 -13.93 7.19
N SER A 517 -12.82 -14.07 6.10
CA SER A 517 -12.12 -15.31 5.73
C SER A 517 -10.64 -15.38 6.10
N GLY A 518 -10.06 -14.35 6.72
CA GLY A 518 -8.64 -14.30 7.02
C GLY A 518 -8.18 -15.35 8.04
N SER A 519 -6.88 -15.65 8.03
CA SER A 519 -6.23 -16.53 9.02
C SER A 519 -5.11 -15.79 9.73
N ARG A 520 -4.97 -15.97 11.04
CA ARG A 520 -3.84 -15.42 11.81
C ARG A 520 -2.78 -16.47 12.15
N TYR A 521 -3.01 -17.71 11.74
CA TYR A 521 -2.17 -18.86 12.04
C TYR A 521 -1.31 -19.18 10.82
N HIS A 522 -0.36 -18.31 10.54
CA HIS A 522 0.60 -18.50 9.46
C HIS A 522 1.91 -19.06 10.03
N ASN A 523 2.13 -20.36 9.83
CA ASN A 523 3.37 -21.00 10.29
C ASN A 523 4.54 -20.81 9.32
N SER A 524 4.27 -20.28 8.12
CA SER A 524 5.23 -20.06 7.05
C SER A 524 4.72 -19.01 6.06
N THR A 525 5.62 -18.40 5.27
CA THR A 525 5.24 -17.45 4.21
C THR A 525 4.31 -18.11 3.19
N ALA A 526 4.56 -19.37 2.85
CA ALA A 526 3.71 -20.12 1.93
C ALA A 526 2.27 -20.27 2.45
N SER A 527 2.09 -20.45 3.76
CA SER A 527 0.76 -20.53 4.37
C SER A 527 0.00 -19.19 4.38
N ALA A 528 0.72 -18.08 4.19
CA ALA A 528 0.19 -16.72 4.08
C ALA A 528 -0.01 -16.26 2.62
N GLY A 529 0.12 -17.18 1.64
CA GLY A 529 0.00 -16.86 0.22
C GLY A 529 1.33 -16.56 -0.50
N GLY A 530 2.45 -16.53 0.21
CA GLY A 530 3.77 -16.26 -0.35
C GLY A 530 4.10 -14.76 -0.47
N VAL A 531 5.25 -14.43 -1.05
CA VAL A 531 5.58 -13.06 -1.44
C VAL A 531 5.20 -12.88 -2.91
N PRO A 532 4.25 -12.00 -3.24
CA PRO A 532 3.89 -11.71 -4.63
C PRO A 532 5.08 -11.27 -5.48
N TYR A 533 5.09 -11.68 -6.75
CA TYR A 533 6.02 -11.14 -7.72
C TYR A 533 5.68 -9.68 -8.00
N VAL A 534 6.72 -8.83 -8.05
CA VAL A 534 6.59 -7.39 -8.32
C VAL A 534 7.38 -7.08 -9.59
N ALA A 535 6.69 -6.64 -10.63
CA ALA A 535 7.31 -6.32 -11.92
C ALA A 535 8.37 -5.22 -11.76
N GLN A 536 9.50 -5.40 -12.45
CA GLN A 536 10.57 -4.40 -12.47
C GLN A 536 10.32 -3.41 -13.60
N ASN A 537 10.05 -2.14 -13.25
CA ASN A 537 9.89 -1.08 -14.23
C ASN A 537 10.89 0.04 -13.95
N LYS A 538 11.05 0.91 -14.95
CA LYS A 538 11.82 2.14 -14.85
C LYS A 538 11.00 3.29 -15.43
N HIS A 539 11.12 4.47 -14.85
CA HIS A 539 10.64 5.69 -15.48
C HIS A 539 11.31 5.89 -16.85
N SER A 540 10.57 6.49 -17.78
CA SER A 540 11.12 6.86 -19.09
C SER A 540 12.24 7.90 -18.92
N SER A 541 13.17 7.96 -19.87
CA SER A 541 14.26 8.95 -19.83
C SER A 541 13.78 10.40 -19.96
N SER A 542 12.50 10.62 -20.33
CA SER A 542 11.85 11.92 -20.40
C SER A 542 10.89 12.18 -19.22
N PHE A 543 10.98 11.37 -18.15
CA PHE A 543 10.13 11.55 -16.97
C PHE A 543 10.60 12.74 -16.12
N ASP A 544 11.91 12.83 -15.88
CA ASP A 544 12.60 13.84 -15.07
C ASP A 544 13.95 14.11 -15.76
N THR A 545 13.97 15.08 -16.67
CA THR A 545 15.10 15.31 -17.58
C THR A 545 16.22 16.11 -16.91
N ASP A 546 15.91 16.97 -15.93
CA ASP A 546 16.89 17.75 -15.18
C ASP A 546 17.36 17.06 -13.88
N ASN A 547 16.77 15.91 -13.55
CA ASN A 547 17.11 15.01 -12.43
C ASN A 547 16.97 15.70 -11.08
N ASP A 548 15.88 16.43 -10.93
CA ASP A 548 15.59 17.17 -9.71
C ASP A 548 14.58 16.45 -8.80
N GLY A 549 14.04 15.31 -9.25
CA GLY A 549 13.12 14.45 -8.51
C GLY A 549 11.64 14.73 -8.78
N MET A 550 11.33 15.73 -9.59
CA MET A 550 9.97 16.07 -10.03
C MET A 550 9.76 15.61 -11.46
N ALA A 551 8.50 15.31 -11.82
CA ALA A 551 8.20 14.90 -13.19
C ALA A 551 8.13 16.14 -14.11
N ASP A 552 8.82 16.11 -15.25
CA ASP A 552 8.85 17.19 -16.24
C ASP A 552 7.44 17.68 -16.59
N LEU A 553 6.50 16.73 -16.72
CA LEU A 553 5.12 17.00 -17.05
C LEU A 553 4.41 17.80 -15.95
N TRP A 554 4.63 17.45 -14.69
CA TRP A 554 4.05 18.15 -13.55
C TRP A 554 4.64 19.55 -13.45
N GLU A 555 5.96 19.69 -13.55
CA GLU A 555 6.63 20.99 -13.50
C GLU A 555 6.19 21.94 -14.62
N ILE A 556 6.04 21.44 -15.86
CA ILE A 556 5.52 22.25 -16.97
C ILE A 556 4.07 22.65 -16.72
N THR A 557 3.27 21.80 -16.08
CA THR A 557 1.87 22.11 -15.78
C THR A 557 1.75 23.13 -14.65
N GLU A 558 2.54 22.96 -13.59
CA GLU A 558 2.46 23.77 -12.37
C GLU A 558 3.24 25.09 -12.51
N PHE A 559 4.48 25.03 -13.01
CA PHE A 559 5.39 26.17 -13.08
C PHE A 559 5.56 26.72 -14.51
N GLY A 560 5.18 25.96 -15.54
CA GLY A 560 5.43 26.33 -16.93
C GLY A 560 6.89 26.18 -17.37
N THR A 561 7.75 25.56 -16.56
CA THR A 561 9.20 25.45 -16.79
C THR A 561 9.84 24.33 -15.98
N LEU A 562 10.91 23.75 -16.51
CA LEU A 562 11.85 22.83 -15.82
C LEU A 562 13.04 23.59 -15.19
N ASN A 563 12.81 24.77 -14.62
CA ASN A 563 13.90 25.57 -14.02
C ASN A 563 13.65 25.90 -12.55
N SER A 564 12.48 25.51 -12.02
CA SER A 564 12.12 25.68 -10.63
C SER A 564 12.73 24.50 -9.88
N ASN A 565 13.66 24.75 -8.96
CA ASN A 565 14.38 23.64 -8.34
C ASN A 565 13.47 22.93 -7.35
N SER A 566 13.70 21.63 -7.17
CA SER A 566 13.07 20.84 -6.11
C SER A 566 13.13 21.41 -4.69
N SER A 567 14.14 22.24 -4.37
CA SER A 567 14.29 22.87 -3.04
C SER A 567 13.75 24.30 -2.94
N ASP A 568 13.22 24.86 -4.03
CA ASP A 568 12.51 26.14 -4.02
C ASP A 568 11.11 25.97 -3.39
N ASP A 569 10.50 27.09 -3.04
CA ASP A 569 9.15 27.21 -2.44
C ASP A 569 8.47 28.38 -3.16
N GLU A 570 7.90 28.10 -4.33
CA GLU A 570 7.42 29.13 -5.26
C GLU A 570 6.22 29.90 -4.71
N ASN A 571 5.39 29.25 -3.88
CA ASN A 571 4.18 29.84 -3.30
C ASN A 571 4.40 30.41 -1.88
N ASN A 572 5.56 30.16 -1.25
CA ASN A 572 5.95 30.59 0.10
C ASN A 572 5.07 30.03 1.23
N ASP A 573 4.56 28.80 1.09
CA ASP A 573 3.79 28.12 2.12
C ASP A 573 4.67 27.32 3.12
N GLY A 574 5.96 27.17 2.79
CA GLY A 574 6.98 26.49 3.59
C GLY A 574 7.28 25.06 3.15
N TYR A 575 6.49 24.48 2.25
CA TYR A 575 6.83 23.24 1.54
C TYR A 575 7.75 23.54 0.36
N THR A 576 8.62 22.58 0.06
CA THR A 576 9.44 22.65 -1.15
C THR A 576 8.67 22.12 -2.36
N ASN A 577 9.01 22.57 -3.57
CA ASN A 577 8.34 22.15 -4.81
C ASN A 577 8.25 20.61 -4.92
N ILE A 578 9.28 19.87 -4.51
CA ILE A 578 9.26 18.39 -4.54
C ILE A 578 8.28 17.78 -3.52
N GLU A 579 8.02 18.45 -2.41
CA GLU A 579 7.01 18.02 -1.44
C GLU A 579 5.59 18.28 -1.95
N GLU A 580 5.39 19.36 -2.69
CA GLU A 580 4.15 19.60 -3.45
C GLU A 580 3.94 18.51 -4.50
N PHE A 581 5.00 18.14 -5.23
CA PHE A 581 4.95 17.04 -6.18
C PHE A 581 4.55 15.70 -5.52
N PHE A 582 5.11 15.37 -4.35
CA PHE A 582 4.70 14.16 -3.61
C PHE A 582 3.26 14.23 -3.12
N PHE A 583 2.79 15.40 -2.69
CA PHE A 583 1.38 15.59 -2.33
C PHE A 583 0.46 15.41 -3.54
N TYR A 584 0.88 15.94 -4.69
CA TYR A 584 0.18 15.77 -5.96
C TYR A 584 0.07 14.29 -6.38
N ILE A 585 1.16 13.52 -6.30
CA ILE A 585 1.15 12.06 -6.60
C ILE A 585 0.17 11.33 -5.67
N LYS A 586 0.11 11.71 -4.40
CA LYS A 586 -0.81 11.07 -3.44
C LYS A 586 -2.29 11.34 -3.77
N THR A 587 -2.60 12.47 -4.39
CA THR A 587 -3.97 12.97 -4.55
C THR A 587 -4.55 12.74 -5.94
N ASN A 588 -3.74 12.37 -6.93
CA ASN A 588 -4.12 12.17 -8.34
C ASN A 588 -3.58 10.86 -8.91
#